data_AF-A0A135WMI1-F1
#
_entry.id   AF-A0A135WMI1-F1
#
_cell.length_a   1.000
_cell.length_b   1.000
_cell.length_c   1.000
_cell.angle_alpha   90.00
_cell.angle_beta   90.00
_cell.angle_gamma   90.00
#
_symmetry.space_group_name_H-M   'P 1'
#
loop_
_entity.id
_entity.type
_entity.pdbx_description
1 polymer ?
#
loop_
_entity_poly.entity_id
_entity_poly.type
_entity_poly.pdbx_seq_one_letter_code
_entity_poly.pdbx_strand_id
1 'polypeptide(L)'
;MGGVKVQEYFLNGHSREERRGKVESFSRFLRFKGKIEVYLFWTIVKSWVRKQMKQISIMKWLLEIEVDKTRAFYSKDIELCDCLYCGNFMEACKHVNSPDMEIFTTLGINPLKPSHLSEFGEIEDGLRLYIGSYHIVGKLVKGAYCTDSVWNDTNTVEVGDFTFGFDKDLMFVHDEFPSPVLQLRFEARIPWVLDRKPED
;
A
#
# COMPACT_ATOMS: atom_id res chain seq x y z
N MET A 1 -41.57 8.63 17.54
CA MET A 1 -41.42 7.20 17.22
C MET A 1 -40.89 6.95 15.79
N GLY A 2 -39.94 7.75 15.29
CA GLY A 2 -39.49 7.67 13.88
C GLY A 2 -38.06 7.17 13.63
N GLY A 3 -37.25 6.98 14.67
CA GLY A 3 -35.82 6.68 14.52
C GLY A 3 -35.48 5.20 14.25
N VAL A 4 -36.37 4.27 14.60
CA VAL A 4 -36.05 2.83 14.59
C VAL A 4 -36.14 2.22 13.17
N LYS A 5 -36.98 2.78 12.28
CA LYS A 5 -37.17 2.20 10.93
C LYS A 5 -36.02 2.43 9.95
N VAL A 6 -35.13 3.40 10.18
CA VAL A 6 -34.01 3.64 9.24
C VAL A 6 -32.92 2.57 9.39
N GLN A 7 -32.75 2.03 10.60
CA GLN A 7 -31.72 1.03 10.89
C GLN A 7 -32.02 -0.33 10.23
N GLU A 8 -33.27 -0.79 10.23
CA GLU A 8 -33.62 -2.07 9.60
C GLU A 8 -33.57 -2.03 8.06
N TYR A 9 -33.74 -0.87 7.43
CA TYR A 9 -33.82 -0.76 5.96
C TYR A 9 -32.48 -0.96 5.24
N PHE A 10 -31.34 -0.84 5.93
CA PHE A 10 -30.00 -0.95 5.34
C PHE A 10 -29.22 -2.22 5.74
N LEU A 11 -29.79 -3.08 6.60
CA LEU A 11 -29.09 -4.24 7.17
C LEU A 11 -29.20 -5.53 6.35
N ASN A 12 -30.02 -5.59 5.30
CA ASN A 12 -30.17 -6.81 4.50
C ASN A 12 -29.24 -6.80 3.26
N GLY A 13 -28.51 -7.89 3.08
CA GLY A 13 -27.42 -8.07 2.13
C GLY A 13 -27.82 -7.88 0.66
N HIS A 14 -27.80 -6.64 0.19
CA HIS A 14 -28.09 -6.29 -1.20
C HIS A 14 -26.83 -6.12 -2.04
N SER A 15 -26.94 -6.41 -3.33
CA SER A 15 -25.88 -6.21 -4.33
C SER A 15 -25.54 -4.72 -4.54
N ARG A 16 -24.39 -4.43 -5.16
CA ARG A 16 -23.85 -3.06 -5.32
C ARG A 16 -24.76 -2.13 -6.13
N GLU A 17 -25.52 -2.65 -7.10
CA GLU A 17 -26.47 -1.89 -7.91
C GLU A 17 -27.77 -1.57 -7.18
N GLU A 18 -28.31 -2.51 -6.40
CA GLU A 18 -29.53 -2.29 -5.60
C GLU A 18 -29.32 -1.20 -4.53
N ARG A 19 -28.11 -1.09 -3.98
CA ARG A 19 -27.75 -0.01 -3.05
C ARG A 19 -27.71 1.35 -3.75
N ARG A 20 -27.24 1.41 -4.99
CA ARG A 20 -27.12 2.66 -5.77
C ARG A 20 -28.49 3.21 -6.16
N GLY A 21 -29.41 2.36 -6.61
CA GLY A 21 -30.79 2.76 -6.92
C GLY A 21 -31.57 3.24 -5.69
N LYS A 22 -31.36 2.62 -4.53
CA LYS A 22 -32.01 3.03 -3.26
C LYS A 22 -31.46 4.35 -2.72
N VAL A 23 -30.16 4.63 -2.87
CA VAL A 23 -29.56 5.92 -2.52
C VAL A 23 -30.13 7.04 -3.40
N GLU A 24 -30.34 6.81 -4.70
CA GLU A 24 -30.97 7.79 -5.58
C GLU A 24 -32.44 8.05 -5.20
N SER A 25 -33.22 7.02 -4.90
CA SER A 25 -34.61 7.16 -4.44
C SER A 25 -34.72 7.91 -3.11
N PHE A 26 -33.80 7.67 -2.16
CA PHE A 26 -33.77 8.34 -0.86
C PHE A 26 -33.26 9.79 -0.99
N SER A 27 -32.33 10.06 -1.91
CA SER A 27 -31.86 11.42 -2.21
C SER A 27 -32.97 12.30 -2.80
N ARG A 28 -33.91 11.72 -3.58
CA ARG A 28 -35.13 12.39 -4.04
C ARG A 28 -36.08 12.71 -2.89
N PHE A 29 -36.23 11.79 -1.93
CA PHE A 29 -37.08 11.99 -0.75
C PHE A 29 -36.54 13.12 0.17
N LEU A 30 -35.22 13.20 0.36
CA LEU A 30 -34.59 14.23 1.19
C LEU A 30 -34.60 15.64 0.56
N ARG A 31 -34.66 15.76 -0.77
CA ARG A 31 -34.88 17.07 -1.44
C ARG A 31 -36.23 17.70 -1.10
N PHE A 32 -37.19 16.91 -0.61
CA PHE A 32 -38.53 17.38 -0.24
C PHE A 32 -38.60 17.97 1.18
N LYS A 33 -37.56 17.86 2.01
CA LYS A 33 -37.59 18.30 3.43
C LYS A 33 -36.54 19.35 3.86
N GLY A 34 -35.86 19.99 2.92
CA GLY A 34 -35.03 21.16 3.19
C GLY A 34 -33.52 20.86 3.22
N LYS A 35 -32.73 21.88 2.82
CA LYS A 35 -31.31 21.77 2.46
C LYS A 35 -30.35 21.36 3.60
N ILE A 36 -30.75 21.49 4.86
CA ILE A 36 -29.89 21.26 6.03
C ILE A 36 -29.71 19.76 6.33
N GLU A 37 -30.75 18.93 6.14
CA GLU A 37 -30.66 17.48 6.39
C GLU A 37 -29.77 16.75 5.37
N VAL A 38 -29.71 17.23 4.13
CA VAL A 38 -28.87 16.65 3.07
C VAL A 38 -27.37 16.85 3.35
N TYR A 39 -27.00 18.01 3.91
CA TYR A 39 -25.61 18.31 4.27
C TYR A 39 -25.12 17.49 5.48
N LEU A 40 -25.98 17.32 6.49
CA LEU A 40 -25.66 16.45 7.63
C LEU A 40 -25.57 14.98 7.20
N PHE A 41 -26.47 14.52 6.33
CA PHE A 41 -26.42 13.17 5.76
C PHE A 41 -25.16 12.94 4.93
N TRP A 42 -24.74 13.89 4.09
CA TRP A 42 -23.47 13.77 3.35
C TRP A 42 -22.24 13.81 4.25
N THR A 43 -22.27 14.58 5.34
CA THR A 43 -21.19 14.60 6.33
C THR A 43 -21.12 13.28 7.10
N ILE A 44 -22.28 12.74 7.49
CA ILE A 44 -22.39 11.45 8.18
C ILE A 44 -22.02 10.30 7.23
N VAL A 45 -22.46 10.30 5.97
CA VAL A 45 -22.09 9.29 4.97
C VAL A 45 -20.61 9.40 4.58
N LYS A 46 -20.03 10.60 4.44
CA LYS A 46 -18.58 10.79 4.28
C LYS A 46 -17.79 10.31 5.50
N SER A 47 -18.33 10.51 6.70
CA SER A 47 -17.77 9.98 7.95
C SER A 47 -17.90 8.46 8.05
N TRP A 48 -18.98 7.88 7.50
CA TRP A 48 -19.30 6.45 7.53
C TRP A 48 -18.63 5.66 6.40
N VAL A 49 -18.23 6.32 5.30
CA VAL A 49 -17.33 5.78 4.26
C VAL A 49 -15.85 6.03 4.63
N ARG A 50 -15.53 6.26 5.91
CA ARG A 50 -14.19 5.96 6.42
C ARG A 50 -14.00 4.45 6.35
N LYS A 51 -13.39 3.99 5.27
CA LYS A 51 -12.75 2.68 5.22
C LYS A 51 -11.76 2.64 6.38
N GLN A 52 -12.09 1.84 7.40
CA GLN A 52 -11.35 1.81 8.65
C GLN A 52 -9.93 1.34 8.37
N MET A 53 -8.93 2.10 8.86
CA MET A 53 -7.55 1.61 8.91
C MET A 53 -7.55 0.31 9.70
N LYS A 54 -6.89 -0.72 9.16
CA LYS A 54 -6.82 -2.04 9.79
C LYS A 54 -5.49 -2.15 10.51
N GLN A 55 -5.54 -2.73 11.71
CA GLN A 55 -4.32 -3.14 12.39
C GLN A 55 -3.88 -4.49 11.87
N ILE A 56 -2.61 -4.59 11.48
CA ILE A 56 -2.02 -5.81 10.96
C ILE A 56 -0.68 -6.01 11.63
N SER A 57 -0.45 -7.21 12.16
CA SER A 57 0.85 -7.64 12.65
C SER A 57 1.63 -8.25 11.50
N ILE A 58 2.79 -7.69 11.20
CA ILE A 58 3.74 -8.24 10.23
C ILE A 58 5.06 -8.42 10.95
N MET A 59 5.49 -9.67 11.12
CA MET A 59 6.72 -10.02 11.81
C MET A 59 6.83 -9.33 13.19
N LYS A 60 7.74 -8.37 13.33
CA LYS A 60 8.00 -7.64 14.59
C LYS A 60 7.25 -6.31 14.70
N TRP A 61 6.42 -5.95 13.72
CA TRP A 61 5.72 -4.67 13.66
C TRP A 61 4.19 -4.84 13.76
N LEU A 62 3.57 -3.88 14.43
CA LEU A 62 2.13 -3.64 14.37
C LEU A 62 1.90 -2.37 13.56
N LEU A 63 1.17 -2.49 12.45
CA LEU A 63 0.88 -1.41 11.53
C LEU A 63 -0.61 -1.07 11.58
N GLU A 64 -0.96 0.19 11.37
CA GLU A 64 -2.33 0.63 11.10
C GLU A 64 -2.38 1.15 9.66
N ILE A 65 -2.99 0.38 8.75
CA ILE A 65 -2.88 0.62 7.29
C ILE A 65 -4.22 0.52 6.54
N GLU A 66 -4.27 1.16 5.37
CA GLU A 66 -5.36 1.06 4.38
C GLU A 66 -4.89 0.32 3.12
N VAL A 67 -4.78 -1.00 3.19
CA VAL A 67 -4.29 -1.88 2.09
C VAL A 67 -4.94 -1.56 0.74
N ASP A 68 -6.25 -1.30 0.72
CA ASP A 68 -6.94 -1.05 -0.54
C ASP A 68 -6.62 0.32 -1.14
N LYS A 69 -6.23 1.33 -0.34
CA LYS A 69 -5.72 2.60 -0.87
C LYS A 69 -4.30 2.44 -1.40
N THR A 70 -3.46 1.71 -0.67
CA THR A 70 -2.11 1.34 -1.14
C THR A 70 -2.22 0.61 -2.50
N ARG A 71 -3.06 -0.42 -2.59
CA ARG A 71 -3.29 -1.18 -3.82
C ARG A 71 -3.84 -0.31 -4.96
N ALA A 72 -4.79 0.57 -4.66
CA ALA A 72 -5.35 1.48 -5.66
C ALA A 72 -4.31 2.48 -6.19
N PHE A 73 -3.34 2.90 -5.36
CA PHE A 73 -2.21 3.71 -5.84
C PHE A 73 -1.33 2.89 -6.79
N TYR A 74 -0.88 1.70 -6.38
CA TYR A 74 -0.02 0.85 -7.21
C TYR A 74 -0.69 0.28 -8.47
N SER A 75 -2.02 0.37 -8.59
CA SER A 75 -2.73 0.03 -9.83
C SER A 75 -2.69 1.13 -10.89
N LYS A 76 -2.36 2.38 -10.51
CA LYS A 76 -2.19 3.49 -11.45
C LYS A 76 -0.97 3.27 -12.33
N ASP A 77 -0.99 3.82 -13.53
CA ASP A 77 0.24 3.99 -14.28
C ASP A 77 1.05 5.11 -13.62
N ILE A 78 2.26 4.78 -13.18
CA ILE A 78 3.17 5.71 -12.51
C ILE A 78 4.46 5.72 -13.30
N GLU A 79 5.07 6.90 -13.43
CA GLU A 79 6.37 7.01 -14.07
C GLU A 79 7.42 6.30 -13.22
N LEU A 80 8.18 5.40 -13.87
CA LEU A 80 9.24 4.62 -13.25
C LEU A 80 10.54 4.86 -14.00
N CYS A 81 11.66 4.69 -13.30
CA CYS A 81 12.96 4.65 -13.94
C CYS A 81 13.04 3.46 -14.90
N ASP A 82 13.41 3.72 -16.16
CA ASP A 82 13.53 2.76 -17.24
C ASP A 82 14.98 2.29 -17.48
N CYS A 83 15.90 2.62 -16.56
CA CYS A 83 17.28 2.19 -16.67
C CYS A 83 17.39 0.67 -16.60
N LEU A 84 18.47 0.12 -17.19
CA LEU A 84 18.68 -1.32 -17.31
C LEU A 84 18.63 -2.04 -15.95
N TYR A 85 19.21 -1.46 -14.90
CA TYR A 85 19.23 -2.03 -13.56
C TYR A 85 17.85 -2.11 -12.92
N CYS A 86 17.04 -1.05 -13.07
CA CYS A 86 15.66 -1.03 -12.61
C CYS A 86 14.81 -2.03 -13.40
N GLY A 87 15.01 -2.09 -14.71
CA GLY A 87 14.41 -3.10 -15.58
C GLY A 87 14.69 -4.52 -15.11
N ASN A 88 15.94 -4.82 -14.76
CA ASN A 88 16.32 -6.14 -14.25
C ASN A 88 15.62 -6.49 -12.94
N PHE A 89 15.58 -5.57 -11.99
CA PHE A 89 14.87 -5.78 -10.73
C PHE A 89 13.38 -6.08 -10.95
N MET A 90 12.72 -5.25 -11.76
CA MET A 90 11.30 -5.43 -12.07
C MET A 90 11.05 -6.75 -12.80
N GLU A 91 11.90 -7.15 -13.74
CA GLU A 91 11.76 -8.45 -14.41
C GLU A 91 11.97 -9.60 -13.44
N ALA A 92 13.01 -9.55 -12.60
CA ALA A 92 13.30 -10.59 -11.63
C ALA A 92 12.17 -10.75 -10.61
N CYS A 93 11.57 -9.64 -10.15
CA CYS A 93 10.42 -9.66 -9.25
C CYS A 93 9.20 -10.41 -9.82
N LYS A 94 9.09 -10.65 -11.12
CA LYS A 94 8.04 -11.51 -11.69
C LYS A 94 8.26 -13.00 -11.39
N HIS A 95 9.48 -13.37 -11.01
CA HIS A 95 9.94 -14.75 -10.81
C HIS A 95 10.34 -15.06 -9.35
N VAL A 96 10.32 -14.06 -8.46
CA VAL A 96 10.64 -14.23 -7.03
C VAL A 96 9.65 -15.19 -6.36
N ASN A 97 10.16 -16.00 -5.42
CA ASN A 97 9.40 -17.04 -4.74
C ASN A 97 8.27 -16.48 -3.85
N SER A 98 7.28 -17.34 -3.58
CA SER A 98 6.08 -17.01 -2.81
C SER A 98 6.33 -16.37 -1.43
N PRO A 99 7.28 -16.83 -0.58
CA PRO A 99 7.46 -16.26 0.76
C PRO A 99 7.92 -14.80 0.72
N ASP A 100 8.82 -14.48 -0.22
CA ASP A 100 9.40 -13.14 -0.35
C ASP A 100 8.35 -12.11 -0.83
N MET A 101 7.36 -12.60 -1.59
CA MET A 101 6.26 -11.80 -2.12
C MET A 101 5.09 -11.60 -1.16
N GLU A 102 5.03 -12.37 -0.07
CA GLU A 102 3.91 -12.34 0.88
C GLU A 102 3.79 -10.97 1.57
N ILE A 103 4.93 -10.33 1.89
CA ILE A 103 4.91 -9.02 2.53
C ILE A 103 4.33 -7.94 1.60
N PHE A 104 4.72 -7.94 0.33
CA PHE A 104 4.22 -6.97 -0.65
C PHE A 104 2.71 -7.15 -0.86
N THR A 105 2.26 -8.39 -1.07
CA THR A 105 0.85 -8.70 -1.29
C THR A 105 -0.02 -8.37 -0.07
N THR A 106 0.47 -8.66 1.15
CA THR A 106 -0.20 -8.32 2.42
C THR A 106 -0.38 -6.81 2.59
N LEU A 107 0.63 -6.04 2.19
CA LEU A 107 0.63 -4.57 2.29
C LEU A 107 -0.10 -3.88 1.13
N GLY A 108 -0.48 -4.64 0.10
CA GLY A 108 -1.11 -4.10 -1.12
C GLY A 108 -0.13 -3.37 -2.04
N ILE A 109 1.16 -3.68 -1.93
CA ILE A 109 2.24 -3.14 -2.76
C ILE A 109 2.33 -3.95 -4.05
N ASN A 110 2.60 -3.27 -5.17
CA ASN A 110 3.08 -3.93 -6.39
C ASN A 110 4.62 -3.87 -6.41
N PRO A 111 5.34 -5.01 -6.30
CA PRO A 111 6.80 -5.03 -6.26
C PRO A 111 7.45 -4.61 -7.60
N LEU A 112 6.67 -4.50 -8.68
CA LEU A 112 7.14 -3.98 -9.96
C LEU A 112 7.16 -2.45 -10.01
N LYS A 113 6.85 -1.78 -8.89
CA LYS A 113 6.64 -0.33 -8.82
C LYS A 113 7.36 0.29 -7.62
N PRO A 114 8.68 0.11 -7.47
CA PRO A 114 9.41 0.73 -6.39
C PRO A 114 9.33 2.26 -6.48
N SER A 115 9.17 2.94 -5.34
CA SER A 115 9.22 4.41 -5.27
C SER A 115 10.65 4.93 -5.47
N HIS A 116 11.63 4.15 -5.03
CA HIS A 116 13.05 4.37 -5.23
C HIS A 116 13.76 3.03 -5.36
N LEU A 117 14.77 2.97 -6.23
CA LEU A 117 15.58 1.79 -6.44
C LEU A 117 16.98 2.19 -6.88
N SER A 118 17.99 1.57 -6.30
CA SER A 118 19.39 1.71 -6.68
C SER A 118 20.08 0.35 -6.61
N GLU A 119 20.99 0.12 -7.54
CA GLU A 119 21.80 -1.09 -7.64
C GLU A 119 23.25 -0.76 -7.21
N PHE A 120 23.89 -1.68 -6.50
CA PHE A 120 25.20 -1.47 -5.84
C PHE A 120 26.27 -2.48 -6.28
N GLY A 121 26.10 -3.09 -7.45
CA GLY A 121 27.02 -4.08 -7.98
C GLY A 121 26.65 -5.53 -7.68
N GLU A 122 27.45 -6.40 -8.28
CA GLU A 122 27.42 -7.84 -8.02
C GLU A 122 27.99 -8.16 -6.64
N ILE A 123 27.35 -9.11 -5.97
CA ILE A 123 27.77 -9.70 -4.70
C ILE A 123 28.05 -11.19 -4.93
N GLU A 124 28.25 -11.95 -3.85
CA GLU A 124 28.49 -13.40 -3.95
C GLU A 124 27.35 -14.12 -4.72
N ASP A 125 27.71 -15.24 -5.36
CA ASP A 125 26.81 -16.14 -6.11
C ASP A 125 26.13 -15.55 -7.37
N GLY A 126 26.70 -14.48 -7.94
CA GLY A 126 26.17 -13.86 -9.17
C GLY A 126 24.86 -13.09 -8.95
N LEU A 127 24.52 -12.84 -7.68
CA LEU A 127 23.43 -11.96 -7.28
C LEU A 127 23.90 -10.51 -7.29
N ARG A 128 22.95 -9.58 -7.37
CA ARG A 128 23.23 -8.15 -7.33
C ARG A 128 22.49 -7.49 -6.19
N LEU A 129 23.14 -6.52 -5.56
CA LEU A 129 22.59 -5.82 -4.41
C LEU A 129 21.71 -4.65 -4.85
N TYR A 130 20.45 -4.67 -4.41
CA TYR A 130 19.50 -3.59 -4.61
C TYR A 130 19.07 -3.00 -3.27
N ILE A 131 18.95 -1.67 -3.24
CA ILE A 131 18.33 -0.94 -2.13
C ILE A 131 17.19 -0.11 -2.68
N GLY A 132 16.03 -0.18 -2.05
CA GLY A 132 14.87 0.57 -2.51
C GLY A 132 13.85 0.84 -1.43
N SER A 133 12.76 1.46 -1.84
CA SER A 133 11.64 1.74 -0.96
C SER A 133 10.28 1.67 -1.66
N TYR A 134 9.26 1.44 -0.83
CA TYR A 134 7.85 1.48 -1.18
C TYR A 134 7.11 2.33 -0.14
N HIS A 135 6.01 2.96 -0.55
CA HIS A 135 5.12 3.68 0.35
C HIS A 135 3.82 2.90 0.59
N ILE A 136 3.26 3.07 1.78
CA ILE A 136 2.02 2.44 2.23
C ILE A 136 1.16 3.50 2.89
N VAL A 137 -0.15 3.44 2.66
CA VAL A 137 -1.09 4.32 3.35
C VAL A 137 -1.30 3.80 4.78
N GLY A 138 -0.70 4.45 5.77
CA GLY A 138 -0.77 4.03 7.16
C GLY A 138 0.33 4.61 8.04
N LYS A 139 0.54 3.97 9.20
CA LYS A 139 1.57 4.32 10.19
C LYS A 139 2.01 3.10 10.98
N LEU A 140 3.22 3.17 11.55
CA LEU A 140 3.71 2.22 12.54
C LEU A 140 3.05 2.49 13.90
N VAL A 141 2.46 1.46 14.51
CA VAL A 141 1.85 1.52 15.85
C VAL A 141 2.80 1.00 16.92
N LYS A 142 3.49 -0.13 16.64
CA LYS A 142 4.48 -0.74 17.54
C LYS A 142 5.60 -1.38 16.73
N GLY A 143 6.82 -1.27 17.23
CA GLY A 143 8.04 -1.77 16.61
C GLY A 143 9.09 -0.67 16.50
N ALA A 144 10.28 -1.02 16.02
CA ALA A 144 11.36 -0.05 15.79
C ALA A 144 11.38 0.39 14.33
N TYR A 145 11.59 1.69 14.11
CA TYR A 145 12.02 2.22 12.82
C TYR A 145 13.50 1.89 12.59
N CYS A 146 13.90 1.79 11.32
CA CYS A 146 15.30 1.79 10.89
C CYS A 146 15.73 3.18 10.42
N THR A 147 17.02 3.45 10.53
CA THR A 147 17.69 4.63 9.94
C THR A 147 18.88 4.15 9.11
N ASP A 148 19.46 4.99 8.25
CA ASP A 148 20.67 4.63 7.49
C ASP A 148 21.82 4.17 8.40
N SER A 149 21.89 4.77 9.59
CA SER A 149 22.89 4.46 10.62
C SER A 149 22.52 3.30 11.54
N VAL A 150 21.27 2.83 11.49
CA VAL A 150 20.74 1.80 12.39
C VAL A 150 19.88 0.82 11.58
N TRP A 151 20.54 -0.16 10.98
CA TRP A 151 19.96 -1.29 10.26
C TRP A 151 20.47 -2.59 10.89
N ASN A 152 19.64 -3.28 11.68
CA ASN A 152 20.03 -4.46 12.45
C ASN A 152 18.83 -5.35 12.81
N ASP A 153 19.11 -6.52 13.38
CA ASP A 153 18.12 -7.56 13.73
C ASP A 153 16.97 -7.09 14.62
N THR A 154 17.07 -5.95 15.30
CA THR A 154 15.96 -5.41 16.11
C THR A 154 14.95 -4.62 15.29
N ASN A 155 15.37 -4.04 14.17
CA ASN A 155 14.56 -3.12 13.37
C ASN A 155 14.45 -3.47 11.89
N THR A 156 15.03 -4.60 11.47
CA THR A 156 14.84 -5.19 10.14
C THR A 156 14.37 -6.63 10.22
N VAL A 157 13.80 -7.19 9.16
CA VAL A 157 13.50 -8.62 9.09
C VAL A 157 13.95 -9.19 7.74
N GLU A 158 14.60 -10.33 7.78
CA GLU A 158 15.00 -11.05 6.56
C GLU A 158 13.89 -12.03 6.16
N VAL A 159 13.52 -12.01 4.88
CA VAL A 159 12.57 -12.92 4.24
C VAL A 159 13.16 -13.30 2.89
N GLY A 160 13.72 -14.51 2.83
CA GLY A 160 14.47 -15.00 1.67
C GLY A 160 15.57 -14.03 1.27
N ASP A 161 15.52 -13.55 0.03
CA ASP A 161 16.52 -12.64 -0.53
C ASP A 161 16.29 -11.16 -0.20
N PHE A 162 15.30 -10.85 0.64
CA PHE A 162 14.95 -9.49 1.04
C PHE A 162 15.18 -9.24 2.52
N THR A 163 15.67 -8.04 2.83
CA THR A 163 15.72 -7.51 4.19
C THR A 163 14.86 -6.26 4.26
N PHE A 164 13.83 -6.25 5.10
CA PHE A 164 12.86 -5.17 5.20
C PHE A 164 13.02 -4.37 6.48
N GLY A 165 12.77 -3.05 6.42
CA GLY A 165 12.66 -2.19 7.59
C GLY A 165 11.70 -1.02 7.33
N PHE A 166 11.10 -0.48 8.38
CA PHE A 166 10.27 0.73 8.25
C PHE A 166 11.09 1.96 8.59
N ASP A 167 11.06 2.96 7.72
CA ASP A 167 11.74 4.23 7.94
C ASP A 167 10.80 5.25 8.58
N LYS A 168 11.38 6.10 9.44
CA LYS A 168 10.69 7.26 10.00
C LYS A 168 10.65 8.42 9.01
N ASP A 169 11.73 8.57 8.24
CA ASP A 169 11.86 9.61 7.25
C ASP A 169 11.23 9.16 5.93
N LEU A 170 10.56 10.10 5.26
CA LEU A 170 9.87 9.85 3.99
C LEU A 170 10.70 10.44 2.86
N MET A 171 11.01 9.61 1.87
CA MET A 171 11.75 9.99 0.67
C MET A 171 11.02 9.50 -0.58
N PHE A 172 11.11 10.27 -1.66
CA PHE A 172 10.54 9.92 -2.97
C PHE A 172 9.03 9.59 -2.94
N VAL A 173 8.28 10.22 -2.03
CA VAL A 173 6.82 10.05 -1.96
C VAL A 173 6.20 10.75 -3.17
N HIS A 174 5.44 10.01 -3.96
CA HIS A 174 4.71 10.57 -5.10
C HIS A 174 3.67 11.60 -4.62
N ASP A 175 3.50 12.73 -5.31
CA ASP A 175 2.63 13.84 -4.89
C ASP A 175 1.16 13.43 -4.67
N GLU A 176 0.67 12.48 -5.48
CA GLU A 176 -0.67 11.92 -5.34
C GLU A 176 -0.79 10.76 -4.32
N PHE A 177 0.27 10.41 -3.62
CA PHE A 177 0.24 9.28 -2.68
C PHE A 177 -0.64 9.63 -1.46
N PRO A 178 -1.61 8.78 -1.07
CA PRO A 178 -2.52 9.12 0.02
C PRO A 178 -1.83 9.14 1.39
N SER A 179 -2.17 10.15 2.20
CA SER A 179 -1.76 10.23 3.61
C SER A 179 -2.69 9.44 4.56
N PRO A 180 -2.19 8.99 5.73
CA PRO A 180 -0.80 9.08 6.20
C PRO A 180 0.13 8.12 5.45
N VAL A 181 1.42 8.43 5.38
CA VAL A 181 2.42 7.66 4.63
C VAL A 181 3.37 6.96 5.59
N LEU A 182 3.59 5.67 5.34
CA LEU A 182 4.63 4.86 5.96
C LEU A 182 5.58 4.36 4.87
N GLN A 183 6.89 4.49 5.09
CA GLN A 183 7.91 4.05 4.15
C GLN A 183 8.48 2.70 4.56
N LEU A 184 8.34 1.72 3.66
CA LEU A 184 9.02 0.42 3.73
C LEU A 184 10.32 0.54 2.93
N ARG A 185 11.45 0.36 3.59
CA ARG A 185 12.75 0.19 2.93
C ARG A 185 13.10 -1.28 2.80
N PHE A 186 13.88 -1.60 1.79
CA PHE A 186 14.41 -2.93 1.60
C PHE A 186 15.84 -2.93 1.06
N GLU A 187 16.57 -3.98 1.43
CA GLU A 187 17.70 -4.53 0.68
C GLU A 187 17.22 -5.80 -0.02
N ALA A 188 17.70 -6.06 -1.23
CA ALA A 188 17.38 -7.28 -1.97
C ALA A 188 18.59 -7.82 -2.73
N ARG A 189 18.74 -9.15 -2.73
CA ARG A 189 19.76 -9.87 -3.50
C ARG A 189 19.10 -10.51 -4.72
N ILE A 190 19.28 -9.92 -5.89
CA ILE A 190 18.48 -10.24 -7.08
C ILE A 190 19.38 -10.74 -8.22
N PRO A 191 19.05 -11.86 -8.88
CA PRO A 191 19.83 -12.33 -10.02
C PRO A 191 19.65 -11.42 -11.24
N TRP A 192 20.61 -11.48 -12.16
CA TRP A 192 20.42 -10.90 -13.49
C TRP A 192 19.55 -11.82 -14.34
N VAL A 193 18.47 -11.28 -14.92
CA VAL A 193 17.49 -12.03 -15.71
C VAL A 193 17.24 -11.44 -17.11
N LEU A 194 17.75 -10.25 -17.39
CA LEU A 194 17.65 -9.65 -18.72
C LEU A 194 18.70 -10.22 -19.67
N ASP A 195 18.35 -10.33 -20.95
CA ASP A 195 19.29 -10.77 -21.99
C ASP A 195 20.46 -9.81 -22.18
N ARG A 196 20.19 -8.49 -22.09
CA ARG A 196 21.20 -7.44 -22.17
C ARG A 196 21.93 -7.34 -20.84
N LYS A 197 23.27 -7.28 -20.85
CA LYS A 197 24.09 -7.14 -19.64
C LYS A 197 24.45 -5.68 -19.36
N PRO A 198 24.82 -5.33 -18.10
CA PRO A 198 25.32 -4.00 -17.76
C PRO A 198 26.56 -3.56 -18.53
N GLU A 199 27.37 -4.53 -18.99
CA GLU A 199 28.63 -4.32 -19.70
C GLU A 199 28.46 -4.17 -21.23
N ASP A 200 27.23 -4.31 -21.75
CA ASP A 200 26.87 -4.22 -23.18
C ASP A 200 26.38 -2.81 -23.60
#